data_AF-L2GJV0-F1
#
_entry.id   AF-L2GJV0-F1
#
_cell.length_a   1.000
_cell.length_b   1.000
_cell.length_c   1.000
_cell.angle_alpha   90.00
_cell.angle_beta   90.00
_cell.angle_gamma   90.00
#
_symmetry.space_group_name_H-M   'P 1'
#
loop_
_entity.id
_entity.type
_entity.pdbx_description
1 polymer ?
#
loop_
_entity_poly.entity_id
_entity_poly.type
_entity_poly.pdbx_seq_one_letter_code
_entity_poly.pdbx_strand_id
1 'polypeptide(L)'
;SNNEFEIFPAVIGKLKNLQYLNLSNNKLKSLPGEMGELKNLKILYLNGNKLMTLPVEIKKLSDSLQLLDLRGGNSISEVGDEEKTLGKKELKEIFRHCVRFDGDVWQRSQ
;
A
#
# COMPACT_ATOMS: atom_id res chain seq x y z
N SER A 1 -6.65 5.83 -10.62
CA SER A 1 -7.59 6.27 -9.56
C SER A 1 -9.01 6.41 -10.09
N ASN A 2 -10.01 6.50 -9.22
CA ASN A 2 -11.44 6.76 -9.54
C ASN A 2 -12.04 5.77 -10.56
N ASN A 3 -11.89 4.48 -10.29
CA ASN A 3 -12.46 3.41 -11.10
C ASN A 3 -13.18 2.41 -10.18
N GLU A 4 -13.67 1.30 -10.74
CA GLU A 4 -14.35 0.25 -9.97
C GLU A 4 -13.52 -1.03 -9.85
N PHE A 5 -12.18 -0.93 -9.93
CA PHE A 5 -11.34 -2.12 -9.86
C PHE A 5 -11.49 -2.83 -8.51
N GLU A 6 -11.91 -4.10 -8.55
CA GLU A 6 -11.91 -4.98 -7.37
C GLU A 6 -10.60 -5.75 -7.21
N ILE A 7 -9.92 -6.00 -8.33
CA ILE A 7 -8.66 -6.74 -8.41
C ILE A 7 -7.70 -5.93 -9.27
N PHE A 8 -6.41 -5.94 -8.90
CA PHE A 8 -5.35 -5.33 -9.68
C PHE A 8 -4.42 -6.40 -10.28
N PRO A 9 -4.01 -6.29 -11.55
CA PRO A 9 -3.33 -7.39 -12.23
C PRO A 9 -1.89 -7.57 -11.75
N ALA A 10 -1.50 -8.83 -11.54
CA ALA A 10 -0.14 -9.26 -11.17
C ALA A 10 0.95 -8.78 -12.14
N VAL A 11 0.60 -8.51 -13.40
CA VAL A 11 1.55 -8.04 -14.43
C VAL A 11 2.21 -6.70 -14.09
N ILE A 12 1.67 -5.94 -13.13
CA ILE A 12 2.27 -4.67 -12.67
C ILE A 12 3.73 -4.85 -12.25
N GLY A 13 4.11 -5.99 -11.65
CA GLY A 13 5.48 -6.25 -11.20
C GLY A 13 6.55 -6.26 -12.31
N LYS A 14 6.15 -6.22 -13.58
CA LYS A 14 7.05 -6.05 -14.74
C LYS A 14 7.47 -4.60 -14.96
N LEU A 15 6.76 -3.61 -14.42
CA LEU A 15 7.05 -2.19 -14.59
C LEU A 15 8.18 -1.73 -13.66
N LYS A 16 9.39 -2.25 -13.87
CA LYS A 16 10.54 -2.04 -12.97
C LYS A 16 10.94 -0.58 -12.78
N ASN A 17 10.60 0.30 -13.72
CA ASN A 17 10.93 1.73 -13.67
C ASN A 17 9.80 2.60 -13.09
N LEU A 18 8.69 2.00 -12.65
CA LEU A 18 7.56 2.75 -12.11
C LEU A 18 7.93 3.41 -10.78
N GLN A 19 7.79 4.74 -10.70
CA GLN A 19 8.10 5.51 -9.48
C GLN A 19 6.85 5.99 -8.74
N TYR A 20 5.73 6.12 -9.47
CA TYR A 20 4.47 6.63 -8.96
C TYR A 20 3.33 5.72 -9.40
N LEU A 21 2.51 5.28 -8.46
CA LEU A 21 1.33 4.48 -8.74
C LEU A 21 0.14 4.99 -7.93
N ASN A 22 -0.95 5.31 -8.63
CA ASN A 22 -2.17 5.83 -8.03
C ASN A 22 -3.38 4.95 -8.32
N LEU A 23 -3.75 4.17 -7.30
CA LEU A 23 -4.90 3.29 -7.27
C LEU A 23 -5.99 3.80 -6.32
N SER A 24 -5.95 5.08 -5.96
CA SER A 24 -6.94 5.66 -5.05
C SER A 24 -8.36 5.60 -5.61
N ASN A 25 -9.35 5.59 -4.72
CA ASN A 25 -10.78 5.60 -5.04
C ASN A 25 -11.14 4.46 -6.00
N ASN A 26 -10.92 3.22 -5.56
CA ASN A 26 -11.31 2.00 -6.26
C ASN A 26 -12.07 1.08 -5.28
N LYS A 27 -12.34 -0.17 -5.69
CA LYS A 27 -13.00 -1.18 -4.85
C LYS A 27 -12.04 -2.31 -4.48
N LEU A 28 -10.73 -2.05 -4.47
CA LEU A 28 -9.70 -3.08 -4.29
C LEU A 28 -9.83 -3.71 -2.90
N LYS A 29 -9.89 -5.04 -2.87
CA LYS A 29 -9.95 -5.85 -1.63
C LYS A 29 -8.59 -6.40 -1.23
N SER A 30 -7.72 -6.61 -2.22
CA SER A 30 -6.34 -7.05 -2.05
C SER A 30 -5.45 -6.46 -3.15
N LEU A 31 -4.14 -6.60 -2.98
CA LEU A 31 -3.14 -6.29 -4.01
C LEU A 31 -2.38 -7.57 -4.39
N PRO A 32 -1.89 -7.66 -5.64
CA PRO A 32 -1.02 -8.76 -6.05
C PRO A 32 0.33 -8.70 -5.30
N GLY A 33 0.89 -9.85 -4.95
CA GLY A 33 2.21 -9.95 -4.31
C GLY A 33 3.33 -9.39 -5.22
N GLU A 34 3.12 -9.40 -6.53
CA GLU A 34 3.99 -8.81 -7.53
C GLU A 34 4.17 -7.28 -7.38
N MET A 35 3.39 -6.61 -6.53
CA MET A 35 3.69 -5.23 -6.12
C MET A 35 5.08 -5.10 -5.50
N GLY A 36 5.55 -6.12 -4.77
CA GLY A 36 6.90 -6.14 -4.17
C GLY A 36 8.04 -6.13 -5.18
N GLU A 37 7.74 -6.30 -6.45
CA GLU A 37 8.72 -6.31 -7.55
C GLU A 37 9.00 -4.93 -8.14
N LEU A 38 8.25 -3.91 -7.71
CA LEU A 38 8.37 -2.51 -8.14
C LEU A 38 9.44 -1.75 -7.35
N LYS A 39 10.70 -2.21 -7.43
CA LYS A 39 11.83 -1.72 -6.61
C LYS A 39 12.15 -0.22 -6.72
N ASN A 40 11.63 0.47 -7.73
CA ASN A 40 11.81 1.91 -7.93
C ASN A 40 10.59 2.74 -7.49
N LEU A 41 9.56 2.11 -6.93
CA LEU A 41 8.33 2.79 -6.53
C LEU A 41 8.58 3.65 -5.30
N LYS A 42 8.29 4.95 -5.42
CA LYS A 42 8.45 5.95 -4.38
C LYS A 42 7.13 6.35 -3.76
N ILE A 43 6.06 6.42 -4.56
CA ILE A 43 4.75 6.88 -4.11
C ILE A 43 3.68 5.88 -4.53
N LEU A 44 2.91 5.41 -3.55
CA LEU A 44 1.79 4.51 -3.74
C LEU A 44 0.54 5.06 -3.04
N TYR A 45 -0.45 5.47 -3.84
CA TYR A 45 -1.77 5.87 -3.33
C TYR A 45 -2.75 4.72 -3.43
N LEU A 46 -3.28 4.31 -2.29
CA LEU A 46 -4.31 3.27 -2.12
C LEU A 46 -5.52 3.78 -1.34
N ASN A 47 -5.58 5.08 -1.05
CA ASN A 47 -6.65 5.67 -0.28
C ASN A 47 -8.01 5.51 -0.98
N GLY A 48 -9.11 5.34 -0.24
CA GLY A 48 -10.42 5.14 -0.89
C GLY A 48 -10.59 3.76 -1.52
N ASN A 49 -10.07 2.70 -0.89
CA ASN A 49 -10.31 1.32 -1.31
C ASN A 49 -10.99 0.51 -0.19
N LYS A 50 -11.13 -0.80 -0.38
CA LYS A 50 -11.72 -1.73 0.59
C LYS A 50 -10.67 -2.74 1.10
N LEU A 51 -9.41 -2.31 1.19
CA LEU A 51 -8.32 -3.18 1.63
C LEU A 51 -8.48 -3.51 3.11
N MET A 52 -8.34 -4.79 3.45
CA MET A 52 -8.33 -5.28 4.83
C MET A 52 -6.92 -5.67 5.29
N THR A 53 -6.04 -6.02 4.36
CA THR A 53 -4.63 -6.29 4.60
C THR A 53 -3.84 -5.95 3.33
N LEU A 54 -2.51 -5.95 3.42
CA LEU A 54 -1.62 -5.90 2.26
C LEU A 54 -0.85 -7.23 2.14
N PRO A 55 -0.47 -7.68 0.93
CA PRO A 55 0.36 -8.87 0.75
C PRO A 55 1.74 -8.68 1.40
N VAL A 56 2.30 -9.74 1.99
CA VAL A 56 3.60 -9.69 2.69
C VAL A 56 4.74 -9.22 1.80
N GLU A 57 4.65 -9.46 0.49
CA GLU A 57 5.64 -9.05 -0.50
C GLU A 57 5.82 -7.53 -0.60
N ILE A 58 4.82 -6.74 -0.19
CA ILE A 58 4.92 -5.28 -0.20
C ILE A 58 6.10 -4.80 0.64
N LYS A 59 6.54 -5.57 1.65
CA LYS A 59 7.70 -5.25 2.49
C LYS A 59 8.98 -5.02 1.68
N LYS A 60 9.11 -5.62 0.48
CA LYS A 60 10.25 -5.42 -0.43
C LYS A 60 10.37 -3.97 -0.92
N LEU A 61 9.31 -3.17 -0.79
CA LEU A 61 9.27 -1.77 -1.18
C LEU A 61 9.69 -0.82 -0.04
N SER A 62 10.04 -1.34 1.15
CA SER A 62 10.41 -0.53 2.32
C SER A 62 11.56 0.45 2.03
N ASP A 63 12.49 0.02 1.17
CA ASP A 63 13.71 0.77 0.90
C ASP A 63 13.50 1.86 -0.16
N SER A 64 12.46 1.75 -0.99
CA SER A 64 12.19 2.68 -2.09
C SER A 64 11.03 3.62 -1.83
N LEU A 65 10.03 3.19 -1.04
CA LEU A 65 8.82 3.96 -0.78
C LEU A 65 9.09 5.14 0.15
N GLN A 66 8.62 6.31 -0.30
CA GLN A 66 8.58 7.56 0.45
C GLN A 66 7.18 7.83 0.98
N LEU A 67 6.15 7.33 0.29
CA LEU A 67 4.76 7.50 0.68
C LEU A 67 3.92 6.28 0.29
N LEU A 68 3.22 5.72 1.28
CA LEU A 68 2.17 4.72 1.16
C LEU A 68 0.91 5.26 1.83
N ASP A 69 -0.07 5.69 1.03
CA ASP A 69 -1.32 6.26 1.55
C ASP A 69 -2.45 5.22 1.56
N LEU A 70 -2.86 4.80 2.76
CA LEU A 70 -3.93 3.82 2.98
C LEU A 70 -5.20 4.47 3.58
N ARG A 71 -5.29 5.80 3.64
CA ARG A 71 -6.41 6.54 4.25
C ARG A 71 -7.74 6.38 3.51
N GLY A 72 -8.79 6.96 4.07
CA GLY A 72 -10.03 7.25 3.37
C GLY A 72 -10.86 6.02 3.06
N GLY A 73 -10.99 5.08 3.98
CA GLY A 73 -11.99 3.99 3.88
C GLY A 73 -11.44 2.57 3.71
N ASN A 74 -10.11 2.40 3.69
CA ASN A 74 -9.55 1.06 3.88
C ASN A 74 -9.78 0.59 5.32
N SER A 75 -10.21 -0.66 5.47
CA SER A 75 -10.49 -1.26 6.77
C SER A 75 -9.36 -2.21 7.17
N ILE A 76 -8.11 -1.71 7.15
CA ILE A 76 -6.93 -2.53 7.43
C ILE A 76 -7.00 -3.07 8.86
N SER A 77 -6.93 -4.40 9.00
CA SER A 77 -6.87 -5.11 10.27
C SER A 77 -5.65 -4.72 11.07
N GLU A 78 -5.73 -4.81 12.41
CA GLU A 78 -4.62 -4.39 13.28
C GLU A 78 -3.37 -5.26 13.09
N VAL A 79 -3.57 -6.55 12.84
CA VAL A 79 -2.54 -7.58 12.65
C VAL A 79 -2.85 -8.33 11.36
N GLY A 80 -1.81 -8.74 10.64
CA GLY A 80 -1.93 -9.58 9.45
C GLY A 80 -1.87 -11.08 9.77
N ASP A 81 -1.92 -11.88 8.71
CA ASP A 81 -1.45 -13.28 8.75
C ASP A 81 0.05 -13.23 8.47
N GLU A 82 0.90 -13.29 9.50
CA GLU A 82 2.35 -13.02 9.46
C GLU A 82 3.10 -13.72 8.30
N GLU A 83 2.55 -14.82 7.77
CA GLU A 83 3.11 -15.54 6.62
C GLU A 83 2.73 -14.95 5.25
N LYS A 84 1.55 -14.32 5.12
CA LYS A 84 0.94 -13.98 3.82
C LYS A 84 0.49 -12.53 3.70
N THR A 85 0.08 -11.90 4.80
CA THR A 85 -0.50 -10.56 4.78
C THR A 85 -0.04 -9.73 5.97
N LEU A 86 -0.05 -8.41 5.80
CA LEU A 86 0.36 -7.43 6.79
C LEU A 86 -0.84 -6.58 7.22
N GLY A 87 -0.98 -6.37 8.52
CA GLY A 87 -1.92 -5.46 9.14
C GLY A 87 -1.27 -4.12 9.49
N LYS A 88 -1.98 -3.30 10.25
CA LYS A 88 -1.52 -1.94 10.61
C LYS A 88 -0.21 -1.97 11.40
N LYS A 89 -0.05 -2.88 12.36
CA LYS A 89 1.15 -2.93 13.21
C LYS A 89 2.41 -3.23 12.40
N GLU A 90 2.37 -4.27 11.58
CA GLU A 90 3.51 -4.69 10.77
C GLU A 90 3.82 -3.62 9.71
N LEU A 91 2.80 -3.01 9.09
CA LEU A 91 3.00 -1.93 8.13
C LEU A 91 3.64 -0.70 8.78
N LYS A 92 3.27 -0.36 10.02
CA LYS A 92 3.91 0.73 10.78
C LYS A 92 5.37 0.39 11.13
N GLU A 93 5.67 -0.85 11.45
CA GLU A 93 7.05 -1.28 11.76
C GLU A 93 7.95 -1.23 10.51
N ILE A 94 7.45 -1.74 9.38
CA ILE A 94 8.19 -1.85 8.12
C ILE A 94 8.37 -0.48 7.46
N PHE A 95 7.28 0.28 7.29
CA PHE A 95 7.29 1.53 6.53
C PHE A 95 7.45 2.77 7.41
N ARG A 96 7.37 2.65 8.73
CA ARG A 96 7.57 3.74 9.70
C ARG A 96 6.81 5.01 9.30
N HIS A 97 7.56 6.04 8.90
CA HIS A 97 7.05 7.36 8.57
C HIS A 97 6.57 7.49 7.12
N CYS A 98 6.64 6.44 6.30
CA CYS A 98 6.18 6.46 4.92
C CYS A 98 4.70 6.02 4.79
N VAL A 99 4.17 5.23 5.73
CA VAL A 99 2.78 4.76 5.69
C VAL A 99 1.82 5.73 6.37
N ARG A 100 0.61 5.89 5.83
CA ARG A 100 -0.46 6.75 6.38
C ARG A 100 -1.75 5.97 6.54
N PHE A 101 -2.33 6.04 7.73
CA PHE A 101 -3.65 5.50 8.07
C PHE A 101 -4.61 6.62 8.47
N ASP A 102 -5.91 6.28 8.52
CA ASP A 102 -6.92 7.21 9.00
C ASP A 102 -6.64 7.62 10.45
N GLY A 103 -6.71 8.93 10.72
CA GLY A 103 -6.43 9.51 12.03
C GLY A 103 -4.95 9.85 12.30
N ASP A 104 -4.02 9.52 11.40
CA ASP A 104 -2.62 9.93 11.57
C ASP A 104 -2.50 11.48 11.48
N VAL A 105 -2.05 12.10 12.57
CA VAL A 105 -1.88 13.55 12.67
C VAL A 105 -0.68 13.98 11.82
N TRP A 106 -0.94 14.89 10.87
CA TRP A 106 0.09 15.50 10.05
C TRP A 106 0.96 16.41 10.92
N GLN A 107 2.18 15.99 11.27
CA GLN A 107 3.22 16.97 11.54
C GLN A 107 3.83 17.34 10.20
N ARG A 108 3.43 18.51 9.68
CA ARG A 108 4.24 19.26 8.74
C ARG A 108 5.60 19.40 9.41
N SER A 109 6.62 18.70 8.92
CA SER A 109 7.98 19.20 9.05
C SER A 109 7.95 20.60 8.42
N GLN A 110 8.08 21.61 9.27
CA GLN A 110 8.36 22.99 8.85
C GLN A 110 9.68 23.02 8.07
#